data_AF-A0A7W1RYV1-F1
#
_entry.id   AF-A0A7W1RYV1-F1
#
_cell.length_a   1.000
_cell.length_b   1.000
_cell.length_c   1.000
_cell.angle_alpha   90.00
_cell.angle_beta   90.00
_cell.angle_gamma   90.00
#
_symmetry.space_group_name_H-M   'P 1'
#
loop_
_entity.id
_entity.type
_entity.pdbx_description
1 polymer ?
#
loop_
_entity_poly.entity_id
_entity_poly.type
_entity_poly.pdbx_seq_one_letter_code
_entity_poly.pdbx_strand_id
1 'polypeptide(L)'
;MTVRRPNRPGTSSARRPAAGRDAAADRPGSGRVTTRPPSGRRGRPSTALTPREDAEIDEAEEAAAEDAGPRRSKHAQPGNFKTYVMIALVVVAIGAIIAYFPIRRSMILGKMDEAKGAEAIEHAKEFLIFTDKDAGYVTNAIRTNRGPFEAQLYLAEQCLLFSPGLMTIAERVAPPLEPAQLALTLNTGSEIWDKKGRSGDRMPSMLEDWALKHEDRDVAIAALHLMERSGDAEAPRVLMEVARKPGQDPVRVAAALDSLSGLLTGRNLGYACNLLASNAADQVVQHAGMRNRMIQLAGPDHLKLLLDLLDSTATSAVRALVLEALGGPAMQMPDGANASQRRQDIGVRIAAKISADEPAEECAAALRAAKHLRLYGARDAVLAIVPSALAEPAPLVGINAEFLAECLGKAFIFTEPEEARAASEDLIVKLTKTLDDPVSRPVAANALGHITEPSFLRLRLALDKLCALGEDPACFAALRSIVNRTYSRQDVTKANGDDLGKWSKYLAADLPRYKFYLDAVEWHDANQMFQRVSDGRTILDRNKQHIRKVTEELNLWLESPDFAAPLGLGPKDVSSLLKRMNELGRLVQQSLAGALQ
;
A
#
# COMPACT_ATOMS: atom_id res chain seq x y z
N MET A 1 45.17 4.24 -66.04
CA MET A 1 45.34 3.80 -64.64
C MET A 1 44.25 4.50 -63.82
N THR A 2 43.20 3.83 -63.32
CA THR A 2 43.13 2.91 -62.15
C THR A 2 43.47 3.62 -60.82
N VAL A 3 42.67 3.54 -59.74
CA VAL A 3 41.43 2.77 -59.47
C VAL A 3 40.63 3.53 -58.36
N ARG A 4 39.36 3.90 -58.58
CA ARG A 4 38.13 3.14 -58.21
C ARG A 4 37.88 2.99 -56.69
N ARG A 5 36.97 3.80 -56.12
CA ARG A 5 36.08 3.40 -55.01
C ARG A 5 34.62 3.61 -55.45
N PRO A 6 33.69 2.69 -55.09
CA PRO A 6 32.37 2.64 -55.73
C PRO A 6 31.28 3.44 -55.00
N ASN A 7 30.24 3.81 -55.76
CA ASN A 7 28.95 4.26 -55.23
C ASN A 7 28.26 3.15 -54.42
N ARG A 8 27.40 3.53 -53.47
CA ARG A 8 26.29 2.70 -53.00
C ARG A 8 24.98 3.49 -53.07
N PRO A 9 24.23 3.43 -54.20
CA PRO A 9 22.87 3.94 -54.22
C PRO A 9 21.99 3.05 -53.34
N GLY A 10 20.95 3.63 -52.73
CA GLY A 10 19.92 2.86 -52.01
C GLY A 10 18.73 2.51 -52.92
N THR A 11 17.79 1.73 -52.39
CA THR A 11 16.33 1.79 -52.70
C THR A 11 15.56 0.84 -51.78
N SER A 12 14.27 1.16 -51.52
CA SER A 12 13.11 0.28 -51.26
C SER A 12 13.29 -0.98 -50.37
N SER A 13 12.45 -1.28 -49.38
CA SER A 13 10.98 -1.21 -49.45
C SER A 13 10.34 -1.26 -48.06
N ALA A 14 9.75 -0.14 -47.60
CA ALA A 14 8.99 -0.08 -46.34
C ALA A 14 7.52 -0.49 -46.60
N ARG A 15 7.23 -1.80 -46.59
CA ARG A 15 5.93 -2.35 -46.94
C ARG A 15 4.91 -2.23 -45.79
N ARG A 16 4.10 -1.17 -45.79
CA ARG A 16 2.90 -1.05 -44.92
C ARG A 16 1.85 -2.14 -45.26
N PRO A 17 1.25 -2.77 -44.25
CA PRO A 17 -0.20 -2.87 -44.08
C PRO A 17 -0.66 -1.71 -43.17
N ALA A 18 -1.58 -0.84 -43.57
CA ALA A 18 -3.02 -1.09 -43.81
C ALA A 18 -3.79 -1.20 -42.49
N ALA A 19 -4.51 -0.12 -42.14
CA ALA A 19 -5.36 -0.08 -40.97
C ALA A 19 -6.70 -0.76 -41.24
N GLY A 20 -7.09 -1.72 -40.39
CA GLY A 20 -8.44 -2.25 -40.35
C GLY A 20 -9.36 -1.29 -39.60
N ARG A 21 -10.44 -0.86 -40.26
CA ARG A 21 -11.65 -0.34 -39.62
C ARG A 21 -12.66 -1.49 -39.46
N ASP A 22 -13.80 -1.14 -38.86
CA ASP A 22 -15.02 -1.93 -38.76
C ASP A 22 -14.97 -3.10 -37.74
N ALA A 23 -16.07 -3.51 -37.11
CA ALA A 23 -17.46 -3.08 -37.28
C ALA A 23 -18.17 -2.89 -35.92
N ALA A 24 -19.23 -2.07 -35.92
CA ALA A 24 -20.29 -2.15 -34.92
C ALA A 24 -21.36 -3.14 -35.40
N ALA A 25 -21.97 -3.91 -34.48
CA ALA A 25 -23.08 -4.81 -34.78
C ALA A 25 -24.04 -4.93 -33.58
N ASP A 26 -25.34 -5.02 -33.84
CA ASP A 26 -26.42 -5.02 -32.85
C ASP A 26 -26.96 -6.43 -32.51
N ARG A 27 -27.18 -6.69 -31.20
CA ARG A 27 -28.31 -7.43 -30.58
C ARG A 27 -28.60 -8.89 -31.05
N PRO A 28 -29.54 -9.66 -30.43
CA PRO A 28 -30.26 -9.53 -29.15
C PRO A 28 -29.82 -10.61 -28.11
N GLY A 29 -30.36 -10.72 -26.89
CA GLY A 29 -31.32 -9.85 -26.19
C GLY A 29 -32.42 -10.56 -25.35
N SER A 30 -32.10 -11.56 -24.51
CA SER A 30 -33.03 -12.15 -23.53
C SER A 30 -32.39 -12.26 -22.13
N GLY A 31 -33.14 -12.26 -21.01
CA GLY A 31 -34.57 -12.01 -20.89
C GLY A 31 -35.19 -12.42 -19.55
N ARG A 32 -34.95 -11.67 -18.45
CA ARG A 32 -35.84 -11.73 -17.26
C ARG A 32 -35.78 -10.47 -16.38
N VAL A 33 -36.75 -9.59 -16.56
CA VAL A 33 -37.19 -8.65 -15.53
C VAL A 33 -38.37 -9.29 -14.81
N THR A 34 -38.36 -9.30 -13.47
CA THR A 34 -39.52 -9.68 -12.65
C THR A 34 -39.78 -8.61 -11.61
N THR A 35 -40.61 -7.64 -11.97
CA THR A 35 -41.22 -6.69 -11.02
C THR A 35 -42.18 -7.39 -10.06
N ARG A 36 -42.43 -6.76 -8.90
CA ARG A 36 -43.40 -7.16 -7.86
C ARG A 36 -44.76 -7.62 -8.41
N PRO A 37 -45.47 -8.48 -7.65
CA PRO A 37 -46.64 -7.95 -6.93
C PRO A 37 -46.65 -8.27 -5.41
N PRO A 38 -47.40 -7.51 -4.57
CA PRO A 38 -47.51 -7.75 -3.13
C PRO A 38 -48.89 -8.28 -2.66
N SER A 39 -48.95 -9.49 -2.08
CA SER A 39 -50.08 -10.04 -1.29
C SER A 39 -49.72 -11.44 -0.72
N GLY A 40 -50.17 -11.91 0.45
CA GLY A 40 -50.87 -11.24 1.55
C GLY A 40 -51.53 -12.19 2.58
N ARG A 41 -51.80 -11.66 3.78
CA ARG A 41 -53.06 -11.82 4.56
C ARG A 41 -53.49 -13.20 5.17
N ARG A 42 -53.10 -13.41 6.44
CA ARG A 42 -53.94 -13.97 7.55
C ARG A 42 -53.46 -13.29 8.86
N GLY A 43 -54.27 -12.93 9.86
CA GLY A 43 -55.73 -12.91 10.04
C GLY A 43 -56.13 -11.90 11.15
N ARG A 44 -57.41 -11.48 11.21
CA ARG A 44 -58.02 -10.48 12.15
C ARG A 44 -58.94 -11.20 13.17
N PRO A 45 -59.68 -10.53 14.09
CA PRO A 45 -59.80 -9.09 14.43
C PRO A 45 -59.06 -8.77 15.77
N SER A 46 -59.24 -7.67 16.52
CA SER A 46 -60.11 -6.48 16.49
C SER A 46 -59.34 -5.28 17.13
N THR A 47 -59.81 -4.03 17.37
CA THR A 47 -61.16 -3.42 17.38
C THR A 47 -61.11 -1.93 16.92
N ALA A 48 -62.12 -1.14 17.31
CA ALA A 48 -62.35 0.30 17.17
C ALA A 48 -61.11 1.21 17.34
N LEU A 49 -60.76 2.12 16.40
CA LEU A 49 -61.47 3.34 15.89
C LEU A 49 -61.41 4.49 16.92
N THR A 50 -60.67 5.62 16.79
CA THR A 50 -60.14 6.48 15.67
C THR A 50 -61.14 7.58 15.18
N PRO A 51 -60.74 8.71 14.53
CA PRO A 51 -60.88 10.06 15.11
C PRO A 51 -61.54 11.07 14.12
N ARG A 52 -61.04 12.32 14.01
CA ARG A 52 -61.43 13.46 13.11
C ARG A 52 -62.66 14.28 13.58
N GLU A 53 -62.81 15.58 13.26
CA GLU A 53 -61.89 16.59 12.68
C GLU A 53 -62.27 18.03 13.10
N ASP A 54 -61.55 19.01 12.54
CA ASP A 54 -61.68 20.47 12.65
C ASP A 54 -63.09 21.04 12.49
N ALA A 55 -63.36 22.17 13.18
CA ALA A 55 -64.07 23.34 12.66
C ALA A 55 -63.94 24.55 13.60
N GLU A 56 -63.57 25.71 13.06
CA GLU A 56 -63.95 27.02 13.60
C GLU A 56 -65.32 27.42 13.03
N ILE A 57 -66.06 28.33 13.68
CA ILE A 57 -66.71 29.54 13.11
C ILE A 57 -67.84 30.09 14.01
N ASP A 58 -67.71 31.39 14.27
CA ASP A 58 -68.65 32.48 14.54
C ASP A 58 -69.73 32.51 15.65
N GLU A 59 -69.83 33.76 16.12
CA GLU A 59 -70.81 34.53 16.87
C GLU A 59 -72.31 34.25 16.59
N ALA A 60 -73.15 34.44 17.62
CA ALA A 60 -74.12 35.57 17.74
C ALA A 60 -75.34 35.24 18.64
N GLU A 61 -75.84 36.26 19.38
CA GLU A 61 -77.26 36.56 19.74
C GLU A 61 -78.19 35.45 20.34
N GLU A 62 -79.33 35.71 21.00
CA GLU A 62 -79.89 36.80 21.85
C GLU A 62 -81.05 36.17 22.69
N ALA A 63 -81.60 36.89 23.69
CA ALA A 63 -82.84 36.58 24.46
C ALA A 63 -82.80 35.34 25.40
N ALA A 64 -83.36 35.33 26.63
CA ALA A 64 -84.60 35.87 27.24
C ALA A 64 -85.86 35.03 26.87
N ALA A 65 -86.76 34.64 27.79
CA ALA A 65 -86.89 34.90 29.23
C ALA A 65 -87.72 33.79 29.96
N GLU A 66 -87.86 33.90 31.29
CA GLU A 66 -88.96 33.35 32.14
C GLU A 66 -89.12 31.80 32.25
N ASP A 67 -89.64 31.18 33.33
CA ASP A 67 -90.14 31.62 34.65
C ASP A 67 -89.89 30.52 35.74
N ALA A 68 -90.28 30.81 36.99
CA ALA A 68 -90.63 29.90 38.10
C ALA A 68 -89.50 29.30 38.98
N GLY A 69 -89.54 29.66 40.27
CA GLY A 69 -88.90 28.92 41.38
C GLY A 69 -89.76 27.76 41.90
N PRO A 70 -89.44 27.13 43.07
CA PRO A 70 -89.08 27.86 44.29
C PRO A 70 -87.98 27.25 45.21
N ARG A 71 -87.48 28.12 46.10
CA ARG A 71 -86.83 27.87 47.42
C ARG A 71 -86.46 26.42 47.81
N ARG A 72 -85.16 26.19 48.10
CA ARG A 72 -84.76 25.35 49.25
C ARG A 72 -83.50 25.84 49.96
N SER A 73 -83.43 25.53 51.25
CA SER A 73 -82.53 25.99 52.31
C SER A 73 -81.02 26.07 52.00
N LYS A 74 -80.38 27.15 52.48
CA LYS A 74 -78.92 27.19 52.71
C LYS A 74 -78.49 26.15 53.76
N HIS A 75 -77.41 25.43 53.50
CA HIS A 75 -76.53 24.88 54.54
C HIS A 75 -75.09 25.28 54.20
N ALA A 76 -74.60 26.33 54.84
CA ALA A 76 -73.19 26.71 54.74
C ALA A 76 -72.38 25.75 55.63
N GLN A 77 -71.56 24.90 55.02
CA GLN A 77 -70.55 24.17 55.78
C GLN A 77 -69.55 25.19 56.35
N PRO A 78 -69.08 25.01 57.61
CA PRO A 78 -68.08 25.90 58.19
C PRO A 78 -66.78 25.78 57.40
N GLY A 79 -66.40 26.83 56.69
CA GLY A 79 -65.19 26.85 55.87
C GLY A 79 -63.96 26.66 56.74
N ASN A 80 -63.25 25.54 56.57
CA ASN A 80 -62.00 25.27 57.28
C ASN A 80 -60.90 26.23 56.81
N PHE A 81 -60.85 27.42 57.41
CA PHE A 81 -59.82 28.42 57.19
C PHE A 81 -58.41 27.83 57.32
N LYS A 82 -58.20 26.92 58.28
CA LYS A 82 -56.95 26.15 58.44
C LYS A 82 -56.59 25.33 57.20
N THR A 83 -57.55 24.75 56.49
CA THR A 83 -57.30 23.98 55.25
C THR A 83 -56.93 24.90 54.10
N TYR A 84 -57.58 26.06 53.94
CA TYR A 84 -57.19 27.04 52.94
C TYR A 84 -55.82 27.67 53.22
N VAL A 85 -55.49 27.96 54.48
CA VAL A 85 -54.15 28.43 54.89
C VAL A 85 -53.08 27.34 54.70
N MET A 86 -53.38 26.08 54.99
CA MET A 86 -52.50 24.94 54.68
C MET A 86 -52.25 24.81 53.17
N ILE A 87 -53.30 24.88 52.34
CA ILE A 87 -53.17 24.82 50.88
C ILE A 87 -52.36 26.02 50.36
N ALA A 88 -52.61 27.23 50.88
CA ALA A 88 -51.83 28.42 50.52
C ALA A 88 -50.35 28.27 50.91
N LEU A 89 -50.04 27.77 52.11
CA LEU A 89 -48.66 27.48 52.54
C LEU A 89 -47.99 26.40 51.68
N VAL A 90 -48.72 25.35 51.29
CA VAL A 90 -48.21 24.30 50.40
C VAL A 90 -47.96 24.85 48.99
N VAL A 91 -48.86 25.67 48.44
CA VAL A 91 -48.67 26.34 47.14
C VAL A 91 -47.50 27.33 47.18
N VAL A 92 -47.33 28.09 48.26
CA VAL A 92 -46.17 28.99 48.46
C VAL A 92 -44.88 28.19 48.62
N ALA A 93 -44.88 27.06 49.34
CA ALA A 93 -43.72 26.20 49.48
C ALA A 93 -43.32 25.54 48.15
N ILE A 94 -44.29 25.02 47.39
CA ILE A 94 -44.08 24.48 46.03
C ILE A 94 -43.57 25.58 45.09
N GLY A 95 -44.17 26.77 45.12
CA GLY A 95 -43.72 27.93 44.35
C GLY A 95 -42.29 28.35 44.70
N ALA A 96 -41.93 28.35 46.00
CA ALA A 96 -40.58 28.63 46.46
C ALA A 96 -39.57 27.57 46.00
N ILE A 97 -39.93 26.27 46.04
CA ILE A 97 -39.09 25.17 45.55
C ILE A 97 -38.86 25.31 44.03
N ILE A 98 -39.91 25.60 43.25
CA ILE A 98 -39.83 25.79 41.80
C ILE A 98 -39.00 27.05 41.45
N ALA A 99 -39.16 28.15 42.19
CA ALA A 99 -38.41 29.38 41.97
C ALA A 99 -36.95 29.33 42.47
N TYR A 100 -36.65 28.50 43.47
CA TYR A 100 -35.31 28.41 44.07
C TYR A 100 -34.24 28.04 43.04
N PHE A 101 -34.51 27.07 42.17
CA PHE A 101 -33.54 26.60 41.18
C PHE A 101 -33.12 27.69 40.17
N PRO A 102 -34.03 28.34 39.41
CA PRO A 102 -33.65 29.40 38.48
C PRO A 102 -33.05 30.63 39.18
N ILE A 103 -33.53 31.01 40.38
CA ILE A 103 -32.96 32.14 41.14
C ILE A 103 -31.51 31.82 41.53
N ARG A 104 -31.24 30.67 42.16
CA ARG A 104 -29.88 30.29 42.56
C ARG A 104 -28.96 30.10 41.36
N ARG A 105 -29.46 29.53 40.25
CA ARG A 105 -28.72 29.47 38.97
C ARG A 105 -28.29 30.86 38.50
N SER A 106 -29.21 31.82 38.53
CA SER A 106 -28.93 33.20 38.12
C SER A 106 -27.93 33.90 39.06
N MET A 107 -28.00 33.64 40.37
CA MET A 107 -27.04 34.20 41.33
C MET A 107 -25.61 33.67 41.12
N ILE A 108 -25.45 32.36 40.91
CA ILE A 108 -24.12 31.77 40.66
C ILE A 108 -23.55 32.30 39.34
N LEU A 109 -24.36 32.35 38.27
CA LEU A 109 -23.97 32.94 37.00
C LEU A 109 -23.69 34.46 37.09
N GLY A 110 -24.30 35.18 38.03
CA GLY A 110 -24.01 36.60 38.28
C GLY A 110 -22.61 36.79 38.87
N LYS A 111 -22.31 36.09 39.97
CA LYS A 111 -20.94 36.07 40.55
C LYS A 111 -19.88 35.67 39.54
N MET A 112 -20.19 34.67 38.70
CA MET A 112 -19.26 34.17 37.69
C MET A 112 -18.92 35.22 36.63
N ASP A 113 -19.86 36.12 36.26
CA ASP A 113 -19.61 37.25 35.35
C ASP A 113 -18.73 38.33 35.99
N GLU A 114 -18.89 38.57 37.29
CA GLU A 114 -18.20 39.64 38.05
C GLU A 114 -16.76 39.24 38.43
N ALA A 115 -16.53 37.95 38.70
CA ALA A 115 -15.26 37.38 39.11
C ALA A 115 -14.22 37.28 37.98
N LYS A 116 -12.93 37.17 38.33
CA LYS A 116 -11.81 37.08 37.37
C LYS A 116 -10.79 36.01 37.76
N GLY A 117 -10.15 35.41 36.75
CA GLY A 117 -9.11 34.39 36.95
C GLY A 117 -9.61 33.21 37.79
N ALA A 118 -8.83 32.83 38.82
CA ALA A 118 -9.13 31.68 39.67
C ALA A 118 -10.50 31.75 40.36
N GLU A 119 -10.97 32.94 40.77
CA GLU A 119 -12.26 33.12 41.44
C GLU A 119 -13.44 32.77 40.52
N ALA A 120 -13.34 33.11 39.23
CA ALA A 120 -14.34 32.73 38.24
C ALA A 120 -14.36 31.21 37.98
N ILE A 121 -13.21 30.53 38.10
CA ILE A 121 -13.11 29.07 37.99
C ILE A 121 -13.75 28.40 39.22
N GLU A 122 -13.62 28.97 40.42
CA GLU A 122 -14.36 28.47 41.60
C GLU A 122 -15.87 28.66 41.47
N HIS A 123 -16.36 29.77 40.91
CA HIS A 123 -17.79 29.91 40.59
C HIS A 123 -18.26 29.00 39.45
N ALA A 124 -17.39 28.68 38.49
CA ALA A 124 -17.68 27.63 37.50
C ALA A 124 -17.81 26.24 38.16
N LYS A 125 -16.99 25.91 39.16
CA LYS A 125 -17.16 24.69 39.99
C LYS A 125 -18.46 24.73 40.80
N GLU A 126 -18.78 25.86 41.46
CA GLU A 126 -20.05 26.05 42.17
C GLU A 126 -21.25 25.81 41.22
N PHE A 127 -21.15 26.29 39.98
CA PHE A 127 -22.17 26.09 38.94
C PHE A 127 -22.28 24.61 38.53
N LEU A 128 -21.18 23.94 38.21
CA LEU A 128 -21.18 22.52 37.82
C LEU A 128 -21.75 21.59 38.90
N ILE A 129 -21.44 21.87 40.17
CA ILE A 129 -21.99 21.14 41.32
C ILE A 129 -23.49 21.43 41.47
N PHE A 130 -23.91 22.68 41.27
CA PHE A 130 -25.32 23.07 41.36
C PHE A 130 -26.19 22.51 40.23
N THR A 131 -25.66 22.37 39.01
CA THR A 131 -26.38 21.80 37.86
C THR A 131 -26.17 20.30 37.66
N ASP A 132 -25.50 19.61 38.59
CA ASP A 132 -25.08 18.20 38.48
C ASP A 132 -24.47 17.86 37.09
N LYS A 133 -23.58 18.74 36.63
CA LYS A 133 -22.94 18.71 35.30
C LYS A 133 -23.88 18.67 34.07
N ASP A 134 -25.17 18.99 34.21
CA ASP A 134 -26.14 18.97 33.10
C ASP A 134 -25.67 19.76 31.86
N ALA A 135 -25.56 19.03 30.74
CA ALA A 135 -25.03 19.55 29.49
C ALA A 135 -25.87 20.69 28.90
N GLY A 136 -27.19 20.72 29.14
CA GLY A 136 -28.09 21.76 28.65
C GLY A 136 -27.95 23.08 29.40
N TYR A 137 -27.85 23.03 30.73
CA TYR A 137 -27.64 24.20 31.57
C TYR A 137 -26.26 24.83 31.37
N VAL A 138 -25.23 24.00 31.17
CA VAL A 138 -23.85 24.43 30.86
C VAL A 138 -23.76 24.99 29.44
N THR A 139 -24.28 24.27 28.43
CA THR A 139 -24.39 24.75 27.04
C THR A 139 -25.06 26.12 26.99
N ASN A 140 -26.17 26.30 27.70
CA ASN A 140 -26.86 27.57 27.68
C ASN A 140 -26.05 28.69 28.33
N ALA A 141 -25.32 28.43 29.42
CA ALA A 141 -24.46 29.43 30.07
C ALA A 141 -23.35 29.93 29.11
N ILE A 142 -22.68 29.00 28.42
CA ILE A 142 -21.67 29.29 27.39
C ILE A 142 -22.28 30.08 26.22
N ARG A 143 -23.44 29.64 25.71
CA ARG A 143 -24.16 30.30 24.60
C ARG A 143 -24.64 31.70 24.97
N THR A 144 -25.00 31.95 26.23
CA THR A 144 -25.34 33.29 26.73
C THR A 144 -24.14 34.06 27.27
N ASN A 145 -22.91 33.65 26.94
CA ASN A 145 -21.64 34.31 27.29
C ASN A 145 -21.53 34.68 28.78
N ARG A 146 -21.79 33.72 29.67
CA ARG A 146 -21.68 33.92 31.13
C ARG A 146 -20.29 33.59 31.63
N GLY A 147 -19.77 34.40 32.55
CA GLY A 147 -18.41 34.33 33.07
C GLY A 147 -17.31 34.75 32.08
N PRO A 148 -16.07 34.96 32.55
CA PRO A 148 -14.91 35.18 31.68
C PRO A 148 -14.55 33.91 30.88
N PHE A 149 -13.68 34.08 29.89
CA PHE A 149 -13.29 33.04 28.95
C PHE A 149 -12.80 31.75 29.64
N GLU A 150 -11.96 31.88 30.67
CA GLU A 150 -11.33 30.76 31.37
C GLU A 150 -12.38 29.91 32.12
N ALA A 151 -13.42 30.56 32.67
CA ALA A 151 -14.54 29.89 33.30
C ALA A 151 -15.40 29.14 32.27
N GLN A 152 -15.67 29.75 31.10
CA GLN A 152 -16.43 29.11 30.03
C GLN A 152 -15.69 27.91 29.41
N LEU A 153 -14.38 28.01 29.24
CA LEU A 153 -13.54 26.91 28.76
C LEU A 153 -13.55 25.75 29.76
N TYR A 154 -13.33 26.03 31.05
CA TYR A 154 -13.39 25.04 32.13
C TYR A 154 -14.77 24.34 32.22
N LEU A 155 -15.86 25.10 32.07
CA LEU A 155 -17.22 24.54 31.99
C LEU A 155 -17.39 23.57 30.82
N ALA A 156 -16.85 23.89 29.65
CA ALA A 156 -16.94 23.04 28.46
C ALA A 156 -16.08 21.78 28.59
N GLU A 157 -14.85 21.92 29.10
CA GLU A 157 -13.89 20.83 29.35
C GLU A 157 -14.44 19.81 30.36
N GLN A 158 -14.90 20.27 31.53
CA GLN A 158 -15.33 19.42 32.65
C GLN A 158 -16.67 18.69 32.42
N CYS A 159 -17.42 19.11 31.40
CA CYS A 159 -18.61 18.41 30.88
C CYS A 159 -18.37 17.76 29.50
N LEU A 160 -17.12 17.78 28.98
CA LEU A 160 -16.72 17.20 27.69
C LEU A 160 -17.54 17.69 26.47
N LEU A 161 -17.97 18.95 26.51
CA LEU A 161 -18.87 19.58 25.54
C LEU A 161 -18.14 20.17 24.35
N PHE A 162 -17.84 19.34 23.35
CA PHE A 162 -17.26 19.81 22.08
C PHE A 162 -18.29 20.61 21.28
N SER A 163 -19.28 19.95 20.66
CA SER A 163 -20.45 20.61 20.08
C SER A 163 -21.65 20.48 21.05
N PRO A 164 -22.39 21.57 21.33
CA PRO A 164 -22.16 22.95 20.89
C PRO A 164 -21.13 23.72 21.73
N GLY A 165 -20.67 23.21 22.88
CA GLY A 165 -19.91 23.96 23.90
C GLY A 165 -18.70 24.74 23.38
N LEU A 166 -17.58 24.06 23.15
CA LEU A 166 -16.35 24.69 22.63
C LEU A 166 -16.57 25.34 21.25
N MET A 167 -17.43 24.78 20.40
CA MET A 167 -17.72 25.36 19.08
C MET A 167 -18.38 26.75 19.19
N THR A 168 -19.27 26.95 20.18
CA THR A 168 -19.92 28.25 20.47
C THR A 168 -18.97 29.26 21.11
N ILE A 169 -17.85 28.80 21.69
CA ILE A 169 -16.74 29.66 22.12
C ILE A 169 -15.89 30.06 20.91
N ALA A 170 -15.44 29.10 20.11
CA ALA A 170 -14.56 29.34 18.95
C ALA A 170 -15.21 30.18 17.83
N GLU A 171 -16.50 30.00 17.53
CA GLU A 171 -17.22 30.77 16.50
C GLU A 171 -17.78 32.13 17.00
N ARG A 172 -17.30 32.64 18.14
CA ARG A 172 -17.87 33.84 18.77
C ARG A 172 -17.51 35.12 18.03
N VAL A 173 -18.54 35.82 17.55
CA VAL A 173 -18.41 37.11 16.85
C VAL A 173 -18.29 38.31 17.80
N ALA A 174 -18.93 38.27 18.97
CA ALA A 174 -18.98 39.40 19.91
C ALA A 174 -19.02 38.96 21.39
N PRO A 175 -18.07 39.41 22.23
CA PRO A 175 -16.76 39.92 21.83
C PRO A 175 -15.98 38.84 21.06
N PRO A 176 -15.19 39.19 20.04
CA PRO A 176 -14.29 38.22 19.40
C PRO A 176 -13.27 37.69 20.41
N LEU A 177 -12.79 36.47 20.21
CA LEU A 177 -11.69 35.91 21.00
C LEU A 177 -10.36 36.54 20.60
N GLU A 178 -9.48 36.75 21.58
CA GLU A 178 -8.06 36.99 21.32
C GLU A 178 -7.42 35.73 20.70
N PRO A 179 -6.39 35.84 19.83
CA PRO A 179 -5.78 34.68 19.18
C PRO A 179 -5.34 33.57 20.15
N ALA A 180 -4.74 33.93 21.28
CA ALA A 180 -4.35 32.97 22.31
C ALA A 180 -5.55 32.21 22.93
N GLN A 181 -6.71 32.86 23.06
CA GLN A 181 -7.94 32.23 23.56
C GLN A 181 -8.56 31.29 22.51
N LEU A 182 -8.55 31.67 21.23
CA LEU A 182 -8.98 30.80 20.13
C LEU A 182 -8.07 29.58 19.99
N ALA A 183 -6.74 29.77 20.02
CA ALA A 183 -5.77 28.68 20.00
C ALA A 183 -5.97 27.70 21.16
N LEU A 184 -6.16 28.21 22.39
CA LEU A 184 -6.44 27.36 23.56
C LEU A 184 -7.78 26.61 23.41
N THR A 185 -8.83 27.26 22.91
CA THR A 185 -10.14 26.61 22.66
C THR A 185 -10.02 25.45 21.66
N LEU A 186 -9.24 25.63 20.60
CA LEU A 186 -8.98 24.60 19.58
C LEU A 186 -8.11 23.45 20.12
N ASN A 187 -7.13 23.75 20.97
CA ASN A 187 -6.31 22.74 21.65
C ASN A 187 -7.14 21.91 22.64
N THR A 188 -7.91 22.54 23.54
CA THR A 188 -8.83 21.82 24.43
C THR A 188 -9.85 20.99 23.63
N GLY A 189 -10.33 21.51 22.49
CA GLY A 189 -11.18 20.78 21.56
C GLY A 189 -10.52 19.51 21.00
N SER A 190 -9.23 19.59 20.67
CA SER A 190 -8.40 18.48 20.19
C SER A 190 -8.13 17.43 21.27
N GLU A 191 -7.96 17.86 22.52
CA GLU A 191 -7.75 17.00 23.69
C GLU A 191 -9.01 16.23 24.08
N ILE A 192 -10.17 16.91 24.16
CA ILE A 192 -11.41 16.24 24.59
C ILE A 192 -12.03 15.35 23.50
N TRP A 193 -11.60 15.43 22.24
CA TRP A 193 -12.26 14.77 21.10
C TRP A 193 -12.12 13.23 21.11
N ASP A 194 -13.25 12.53 21.28
CA ASP A 194 -13.36 11.09 21.03
C ASP A 194 -14.14 10.80 19.74
N LYS A 195 -13.45 10.17 18.79
CA LYS A 195 -13.98 9.75 17.48
C LYS A 195 -15.09 8.70 17.58
N LYS A 196 -15.22 7.97 18.71
CA LYS A 196 -16.34 7.04 18.93
C LYS A 196 -17.59 7.73 19.46
N GLY A 197 -17.45 8.69 20.37
CA GLY A 197 -18.56 9.43 20.96
C GLY A 197 -19.10 10.58 20.09
N ARG A 198 -18.27 11.25 19.28
CA ARG A 198 -18.60 12.57 18.69
C ARG A 198 -18.55 12.66 17.17
N SER A 199 -18.65 11.54 16.44
CA SER A 199 -18.65 11.54 14.97
C SER A 199 -19.84 12.25 14.30
N GLY A 200 -20.84 12.72 15.08
CA GLY A 200 -21.92 13.59 14.63
C GLY A 200 -21.82 15.05 15.09
N ASP A 201 -20.76 15.43 15.83
CA ASP A 201 -20.54 16.82 16.26
C ASP A 201 -20.10 17.69 15.08
N ARG A 202 -20.59 18.93 15.03
CA ARG A 202 -20.17 19.92 14.04
C ARG A 202 -18.75 20.44 14.34
N MET A 203 -17.89 20.47 13.32
CA MET A 203 -16.62 21.22 13.33
C MET A 203 -16.85 22.74 13.17
N PRO A 204 -15.88 23.60 13.59
CA PRO A 204 -15.97 25.03 13.32
C PRO A 204 -16.01 25.30 11.81
N SER A 205 -16.94 26.15 11.36
CA SER A 205 -17.09 26.48 9.93
C SER A 205 -15.86 27.18 9.34
N MET A 206 -15.09 27.86 10.18
CA MET A 206 -13.86 28.57 9.82
C MET A 206 -12.59 27.70 9.97
N LEU A 207 -12.68 26.41 10.31
CA LEU A 207 -11.50 25.60 10.67
C LEU A 207 -10.45 25.50 9.54
N GLU A 208 -10.89 25.30 8.29
CA GLU A 208 -9.99 25.30 7.11
C GLU A 208 -9.36 26.68 6.86
N ASP A 209 -10.12 27.76 7.05
CA ASP A 209 -9.60 29.13 6.93
C ASP A 209 -8.60 29.48 8.05
N TRP A 210 -8.83 28.99 9.26
CA TRP A 210 -7.86 29.11 10.36
C TRP A 210 -6.58 28.35 10.05
N ALA A 211 -6.70 27.09 9.59
CA ALA A 211 -5.56 26.26 9.19
C ALA A 211 -4.73 26.87 8.03
N LEU A 212 -5.37 27.42 6.99
CA LEU A 212 -4.72 27.95 5.77
C LEU A 212 -4.27 29.41 5.85
N LYS A 213 -5.09 30.29 6.44
CA LYS A 213 -5.04 31.75 6.22
C LYS A 213 -4.79 32.57 7.49
N HIS A 214 -5.03 32.04 8.69
CA HIS A 214 -4.86 32.82 9.92
C HIS A 214 -3.43 33.38 10.07
N GLU A 215 -3.32 34.62 10.56
CA GLU A 215 -2.05 35.32 10.73
C GLU A 215 -1.29 34.83 11.97
N ASP A 216 -1.98 34.69 13.10
CA ASP A 216 -1.42 34.05 14.29
C ASP A 216 -1.12 32.57 14.01
N ARG A 217 0.13 32.19 14.30
CA ARG A 217 0.68 30.85 14.07
C ARG A 217 0.05 29.80 14.98
N ASP A 218 -0.17 30.13 16.24
CA ASP A 218 -0.52 29.16 17.28
C ASP A 218 -2.01 28.81 17.19
N VAL A 219 -2.87 29.75 16.78
CA VAL A 219 -4.24 29.47 16.29
C VAL A 219 -4.21 28.50 15.12
N ALA A 220 -3.36 28.74 14.13
CA ALA A 220 -3.31 27.89 12.95
C ALA A 220 -2.81 26.48 13.28
N ILE A 221 -1.80 26.33 14.14
CA ILE A 221 -1.31 25.02 14.59
C ILE A 221 -2.40 24.26 15.37
N ALA A 222 -3.12 24.94 16.27
CA ALA A 222 -4.25 24.35 16.99
C ALA A 222 -5.38 23.89 16.04
N ALA A 223 -5.63 24.64 14.95
CA ALA A 223 -6.57 24.23 13.91
C ALA A 223 -6.10 22.95 13.16
N LEU A 224 -4.82 22.85 12.81
CA LEU A 224 -4.24 21.65 12.15
C LEU A 224 -4.38 20.40 13.03
N HIS A 225 -4.08 20.51 14.32
CA HIS A 225 -4.24 19.40 15.28
C HIS A 225 -5.72 19.03 15.50
N LEU A 226 -6.65 19.98 15.47
CA LEU A 226 -8.08 19.65 15.55
C LEU A 226 -8.55 18.90 14.29
N MET A 227 -8.05 19.27 13.10
CA MET A 227 -8.30 18.56 11.85
C MET A 227 -7.72 17.12 11.85
N GLU A 228 -6.56 16.91 12.47
CA GLU A 228 -6.02 15.57 12.73
C GLU A 228 -6.92 14.75 13.67
N ARG A 229 -7.34 15.34 14.79
CA ARG A 229 -8.12 14.64 15.82
C ARG A 229 -9.53 14.28 15.36
N SER A 230 -10.21 15.19 14.65
CA SER A 230 -11.46 14.87 13.96
C SER A 230 -11.25 13.75 12.94
N GLY A 231 -10.15 13.82 12.20
CA GLY A 231 -9.87 12.98 11.04
C GLY A 231 -10.96 13.11 10.00
N ASP A 232 -11.26 14.37 9.67
CA ASP A 232 -12.09 14.82 8.56
C ASP A 232 -11.54 14.29 7.22
N ALA A 233 -12.41 14.10 6.22
CA ALA A 233 -12.02 13.62 4.90
C ALA A 233 -11.16 14.65 4.12
N GLU A 234 -11.38 15.94 4.36
CA GLU A 234 -10.66 17.04 3.70
C GLU A 234 -9.37 17.44 4.44
N ALA A 235 -9.22 17.07 5.72
CA ALA A 235 -8.04 17.40 6.51
C ALA A 235 -6.69 17.05 5.83
N PRO A 236 -6.50 15.86 5.20
CA PRO A 236 -5.27 15.54 4.49
C PRO A 236 -4.97 16.46 3.29
N ARG A 237 -6.00 16.99 2.61
CA ARG A 237 -5.82 18.00 1.56
C ARG A 237 -5.35 19.32 2.16
N VAL A 238 -6.02 19.81 3.20
CA VAL A 238 -5.71 21.09 3.84
C VAL A 238 -4.31 21.08 4.46
N LEU A 239 -3.93 20.00 5.15
CA LEU A 239 -2.59 19.79 5.70
C LEU A 239 -1.52 19.81 4.58
N MET A 240 -1.77 19.14 3.45
CA MET A 240 -0.90 19.19 2.27
C MET A 240 -0.79 20.61 1.69
N GLU A 241 -1.90 21.35 1.58
CA GLU A 241 -1.90 22.72 1.06
C GLU A 241 -1.12 23.70 1.95
N VAL A 242 -1.23 23.57 3.29
CA VAL A 242 -0.40 24.32 4.24
C VAL A 242 1.08 23.99 4.08
N ALA A 243 1.44 22.70 4.04
CA ALA A 243 2.84 22.27 3.90
C ALA A 243 3.45 22.69 2.55
N ARG A 244 2.65 22.72 1.47
CA ARG A 244 3.10 23.09 0.12
C ARG A 244 3.27 24.61 -0.08
N LYS A 245 2.67 25.46 0.75
CA LYS A 245 2.60 26.91 0.49
C LYS A 245 4.01 27.56 0.50
N PRO A 246 4.48 28.18 -0.59
CA PRO A 246 5.80 28.83 -0.63
C PRO A 246 5.91 29.96 0.40
N GLY A 247 7.05 30.04 1.10
CA GLY A 247 7.31 31.08 2.11
C GLY A 247 6.50 30.95 3.40
N GLN A 248 5.82 29.82 3.62
CA GLN A 248 5.11 29.54 4.87
C GLN A 248 6.07 29.33 6.05
N ASP A 249 5.64 29.70 7.25
CA ASP A 249 6.37 29.48 8.51
C ASP A 249 6.82 28.00 8.68
N PRO A 250 8.11 27.71 8.86
CA PRO A 250 8.61 26.35 9.07
C PRO A 250 7.97 25.60 10.23
N VAL A 251 7.56 26.27 11.32
CA VAL A 251 6.94 25.61 12.48
C VAL A 251 5.53 25.12 12.12
N ARG A 252 4.73 25.97 11.46
CA ARG A 252 3.42 25.61 10.90
C ARG A 252 3.50 24.56 9.79
N VAL A 253 4.57 24.54 8.99
CA VAL A 253 4.83 23.46 8.02
C VAL A 253 5.15 22.14 8.73
N ALA A 254 5.99 22.15 9.78
CA ALA A 254 6.28 20.96 10.57
C ALA A 254 5.02 20.38 11.21
N ALA A 255 4.21 21.21 11.90
CA ALA A 255 2.94 20.77 12.48
C ALA A 255 1.97 20.19 11.42
N ALA A 256 1.90 20.77 10.22
CA ALA A 256 1.09 20.25 9.12
C ALA A 256 1.59 18.88 8.61
N LEU A 257 2.90 18.64 8.60
CA LEU A 257 3.50 17.35 8.21
C LEU A 257 3.34 16.27 9.30
N ASP A 258 3.49 16.62 10.58
CA ASP A 258 3.23 15.73 11.70
C ASP A 258 1.78 15.25 11.68
N SER A 259 0.82 16.19 11.66
CA SER A 259 -0.62 15.89 11.60
C SER A 259 -1.03 15.18 10.31
N LEU A 260 -0.40 15.48 9.16
CA LEU A 260 -0.61 14.68 7.95
C LEU A 260 -0.15 13.24 8.14
N SER A 261 1.03 13.01 8.75
CA SER A 261 1.54 11.66 9.02
C SER A 261 0.67 10.86 10.00
N GLY A 262 -0.06 11.54 10.89
CA GLY A 262 -1.12 10.97 11.73
C GLY A 262 -2.31 10.45 10.91
N LEU A 263 -2.73 11.21 9.88
CA LEU A 263 -3.86 10.88 8.99
C LEU A 263 -3.51 10.02 7.75
N LEU A 264 -2.25 9.71 7.49
CA LEU A 264 -1.86 8.92 6.32
C LEU A 264 -2.34 7.46 6.41
N THR A 265 -2.88 7.00 5.29
CA THR A 265 -3.36 5.65 5.01
C THR A 265 -3.00 5.27 3.56
N GLY A 266 -3.07 3.99 3.20
CA GLY A 266 -2.89 3.54 1.82
C GLY A 266 -3.94 4.05 0.80
N ARG A 267 -4.91 4.89 1.19
CA ARG A 267 -5.89 5.52 0.28
C ARG A 267 -5.63 7.00 0.00
N ASN A 268 -4.97 7.70 0.92
CA ASN A 268 -4.70 9.15 0.84
C ASN A 268 -3.20 9.48 0.80
N LEU A 269 -2.32 8.47 0.76
CA LEU A 269 -0.87 8.61 0.59
C LEU A 269 -0.45 9.42 -0.66
N GLY A 270 -1.31 9.51 -1.67
CA GLY A 270 -1.12 10.41 -2.82
C GLY A 270 -0.85 11.86 -2.43
N TYR A 271 -1.41 12.37 -1.32
CA TYR A 271 -1.09 13.72 -0.82
C TYR A 271 0.38 13.86 -0.39
N ALA A 272 0.97 12.83 0.24
CA ALA A 272 2.39 12.83 0.60
C ALA A 272 3.30 12.74 -0.64
N CYS A 273 2.94 11.91 -1.62
CA CYS A 273 3.64 11.83 -2.89
C CYS A 273 3.59 13.15 -3.68
N ASN A 274 2.47 13.87 -3.62
CA ASN A 274 2.32 15.19 -4.24
C ASN A 274 3.20 16.27 -3.57
N LEU A 275 3.56 16.13 -2.29
CA LEU A 275 4.51 17.02 -1.64
C LEU A 275 5.95 16.78 -2.14
N LEU A 276 6.32 15.53 -2.45
CA LEU A 276 7.61 15.22 -3.07
C LEU A 276 7.76 15.78 -4.49
N ALA A 277 6.65 16.06 -5.18
CA ALA A 277 6.62 16.77 -6.46
C ALA A 277 6.62 18.31 -6.33
N SER A 278 6.93 18.87 -5.15
CA SER A 278 6.71 20.28 -4.83
C SER A 278 7.86 20.94 -4.07
N ASN A 279 7.75 22.25 -3.83
CA ASN A 279 8.66 23.03 -2.99
C ASN A 279 8.65 22.64 -1.48
N ALA A 280 7.89 21.63 -1.08
CA ALA A 280 7.91 21.02 0.25
C ALA A 280 8.70 19.70 0.32
N ALA A 281 9.31 19.26 -0.79
CA ALA A 281 9.91 17.94 -0.91
C ALA A 281 11.07 17.70 0.08
N ASP A 282 11.97 18.67 0.26
CA ASP A 282 13.10 18.55 1.18
C ASP A 282 12.63 18.50 2.64
N GLN A 283 11.57 19.22 2.99
CA GLN A 283 10.94 19.17 4.32
C GLN A 283 10.33 17.77 4.58
N VAL A 284 9.62 17.18 3.61
CA VAL A 284 9.08 15.81 3.74
C VAL A 284 10.20 14.77 3.87
N VAL A 285 11.33 14.95 3.17
CA VAL A 285 12.51 14.08 3.27
C VAL A 285 13.25 14.24 4.60
N GLN A 286 13.24 15.42 5.22
CA GLN A 286 13.78 15.62 6.57
C GLN A 286 12.82 15.11 7.66
N HIS A 287 11.51 15.01 7.37
CA HIS A 287 10.49 14.67 8.35
C HIS A 287 10.33 13.16 8.58
N ALA A 288 10.94 12.65 9.65
CA ALA A 288 10.95 11.21 9.99
C ALA A 288 9.54 10.57 10.06
N GLY A 289 8.54 11.24 10.64
CA GLY A 289 7.15 10.75 10.70
C GLY A 289 6.57 10.46 9.32
N MET A 290 6.59 11.45 8.42
CA MET A 290 6.22 11.30 7.01
C MET A 290 7.02 10.21 6.30
N ARG A 291 8.36 10.19 6.38
CA ARG A 291 9.19 9.13 5.76
C ARG A 291 8.75 7.73 6.16
N ASN A 292 8.65 7.48 7.47
CA ASN A 292 8.25 6.19 8.00
C ASN A 292 6.84 5.79 7.53
N ARG A 293 5.90 6.73 7.48
CA ARG A 293 4.55 6.49 6.96
C ARG A 293 4.52 6.20 5.47
N MET A 294 5.27 6.93 4.64
CA MET A 294 5.35 6.66 3.21
C MET A 294 5.89 5.25 2.94
N ILE A 295 6.96 4.85 3.63
CA ILE A 295 7.56 3.51 3.49
C ILE A 295 6.60 2.40 3.99
N GLN A 296 5.88 2.63 5.09
CA GLN A 296 4.92 1.66 5.64
C GLN A 296 3.66 1.48 4.78
N LEU A 297 3.19 2.53 4.09
CA LEU A 297 1.86 2.58 3.47
C LEU A 297 1.87 2.50 1.94
N ALA A 298 3.04 2.60 1.30
CA ALA A 298 3.17 2.52 -0.15
C ALA A 298 2.79 1.13 -0.67
N GLY A 299 1.51 0.96 -1.04
CA GLY A 299 0.99 -0.24 -1.71
C GLY A 299 0.97 -0.15 -3.24
N PRO A 300 0.58 -1.22 -3.95
CA PRO A 300 0.66 -1.34 -5.41
C PRO A 300 0.01 -0.21 -6.21
N ASP A 301 -1.07 0.41 -5.70
CA ASP A 301 -1.77 1.53 -6.36
C ASP A 301 -0.87 2.78 -6.54
N HIS A 302 0.16 2.91 -5.70
CA HIS A 302 1.12 4.03 -5.73
C HIS A 302 2.31 3.76 -6.67
N LEU A 303 2.47 2.52 -7.16
CA LEU A 303 3.64 2.10 -7.94
C LEU A 303 3.90 3.02 -9.13
N LYS A 304 2.85 3.41 -9.87
CA LYS A 304 3.01 4.35 -10.99
C LYS A 304 3.48 5.72 -10.51
N LEU A 305 2.84 6.31 -9.50
CA LEU A 305 3.16 7.65 -9.01
C LEU A 305 4.59 7.73 -8.43
N LEU A 306 5.04 6.69 -7.72
CA LEU A 306 6.41 6.60 -7.22
C LEU A 306 7.42 6.46 -8.37
N LEU A 307 7.10 5.71 -9.42
CA LEU A 307 7.95 5.63 -10.60
C LEU A 307 7.96 6.93 -11.42
N ASP A 308 6.83 7.63 -11.54
CA ASP A 308 6.76 8.93 -12.21
C ASP A 308 7.57 10.00 -11.42
N LEU A 309 7.65 9.89 -10.08
CA LEU A 309 8.55 10.69 -9.23
C LEU A 309 10.03 10.32 -9.41
N LEU A 310 10.37 9.04 -9.58
CA LEU A 310 11.75 8.56 -9.72
C LEU A 310 12.45 9.09 -10.99
N ASP A 311 11.71 9.20 -12.10
CA ASP A 311 12.21 9.73 -13.38
C ASP A 311 12.22 11.28 -13.42
N SER A 312 11.71 11.95 -12.39
CA SER A 312 11.63 13.42 -12.34
C SER A 312 12.96 14.08 -11.97
N THR A 313 13.05 15.40 -12.17
CA THR A 313 14.22 16.22 -11.75
C THR A 313 14.29 16.47 -10.23
N ALA A 314 13.71 15.57 -9.41
CA ALA A 314 13.76 15.64 -7.96
C ALA A 314 15.17 15.40 -7.41
N THR A 315 15.43 15.87 -6.18
CA THR A 315 16.71 15.69 -5.49
C THR A 315 16.99 14.20 -5.22
N SER A 316 18.27 13.84 -5.07
CA SER A 316 18.66 12.45 -4.77
C SER A 316 18.02 11.91 -3.50
N ALA A 317 17.84 12.76 -2.48
CA ALA A 317 17.21 12.37 -1.22
C ALA A 317 15.70 12.10 -1.37
N VAL A 318 15.00 12.82 -2.27
CA VAL A 318 13.63 12.49 -2.67
C VAL A 318 13.57 11.15 -3.42
N ARG A 319 14.48 10.93 -4.38
CA ARG A 319 14.55 9.66 -5.13
C ARG A 319 14.90 8.48 -4.23
N ALA A 320 15.80 8.67 -3.26
CA ALA A 320 16.11 7.68 -2.23
C ALA A 320 14.87 7.32 -1.40
N LEU A 321 14.10 8.30 -0.91
CA LEU A 321 12.84 8.05 -0.18
C LEU A 321 11.81 7.32 -1.06
N VAL A 322 11.68 7.69 -2.33
CA VAL A 322 10.82 7.01 -3.32
C VAL A 322 11.24 5.55 -3.49
N LEU A 323 12.54 5.26 -3.55
CA LEU A 323 13.08 3.90 -3.62
C LEU A 323 12.91 3.13 -2.30
N GLU A 324 13.05 3.77 -1.13
CA GLU A 324 12.72 3.17 0.16
C GLU A 324 11.24 2.80 0.25
N ALA A 325 10.34 3.62 -0.30
CA ALA A 325 8.91 3.33 -0.38
C ALA A 325 8.59 2.20 -1.39
N LEU A 326 9.32 2.10 -2.51
CA LEU A 326 9.23 0.97 -3.44
C LEU A 326 9.78 -0.34 -2.82
N GLY A 327 10.74 -0.25 -1.91
CA GLY A 327 11.20 -1.35 -1.04
C GLY A 327 10.36 -1.56 0.22
N GLY A 328 9.25 -0.83 0.40
CA GLY A 328 8.42 -0.85 1.60
C GLY A 328 7.59 -2.14 1.75
N PRO A 329 7.27 -2.57 2.99
CA PRO A 329 6.61 -3.86 3.25
C PRO A 329 5.21 -3.99 2.64
N ALA A 330 4.52 -2.87 2.40
CA ALA A 330 3.22 -2.84 1.71
C ALA A 330 3.35 -2.90 0.18
N MET A 331 4.51 -2.57 -0.39
CA MET A 331 4.69 -2.52 -1.84
C MET A 331 4.82 -3.94 -2.38
N GLN A 332 4.04 -4.24 -3.41
CA GLN A 332 4.08 -5.52 -4.10
C GLN A 332 3.95 -5.26 -5.60
N MET A 333 4.62 -6.08 -6.41
CA MET A 333 4.44 -6.06 -7.86
C MET A 333 3.03 -6.58 -8.19
N PRO A 334 2.16 -5.80 -8.86
CA PRO A 334 0.81 -6.27 -9.17
C PRO A 334 0.87 -7.45 -10.16
N ASP A 335 0.12 -8.49 -9.86
CA ASP A 335 0.05 -9.71 -10.66
C ASP A 335 -0.71 -9.53 -12.00
N GLY A 336 -0.70 -10.60 -12.81
CA GLY A 336 -1.32 -10.66 -14.13
C GLY A 336 -0.35 -11.08 -15.23
N ALA A 337 -0.85 -11.30 -16.45
CA ALA A 337 -0.06 -11.84 -17.57
C ALA A 337 1.25 -11.07 -17.85
N ASN A 338 1.25 -9.74 -17.68
CA ASN A 338 2.41 -8.88 -17.96
C ASN A 338 3.32 -8.65 -16.72
N ALA A 339 3.09 -9.35 -15.61
CA ALA A 339 3.84 -9.13 -14.36
C ALA A 339 5.35 -9.38 -14.52
N SER A 340 5.74 -10.36 -15.35
CA SER A 340 7.15 -10.63 -15.66
C SER A 340 7.82 -9.46 -16.40
N GLN A 341 7.25 -9.06 -17.54
CA GLN A 341 7.73 -7.91 -18.32
C GLN A 341 7.81 -6.65 -17.45
N ARG A 342 6.81 -6.41 -16.60
CA ARG A 342 6.81 -5.29 -15.65
C ARG A 342 7.98 -5.35 -14.65
N ARG A 343 8.41 -6.54 -14.18
CA ARG A 343 9.61 -6.71 -13.32
C ARG A 343 10.92 -6.49 -14.09
N GLN A 344 10.96 -6.81 -15.39
CA GLN A 344 12.08 -6.46 -16.26
C GLN A 344 12.14 -4.94 -16.50
N ASP A 345 11.04 -4.31 -16.92
CA ASP A 345 10.99 -2.88 -17.29
C ASP A 345 11.31 -1.96 -16.09
N ILE A 346 10.67 -2.20 -14.94
CA ILE A 346 10.96 -1.44 -13.71
C ILE A 346 12.36 -1.77 -13.20
N GLY A 347 12.82 -3.02 -13.36
CA GLY A 347 14.19 -3.40 -13.05
C GLY A 347 15.23 -2.63 -13.84
N VAL A 348 15.02 -2.43 -15.15
CA VAL A 348 15.90 -1.62 -16.00
C VAL A 348 15.88 -0.14 -15.59
N ARG A 349 14.72 0.40 -15.20
CA ARG A 349 14.62 1.79 -14.70
C ARG A 349 15.38 1.97 -13.38
N ILE A 350 15.20 1.06 -12.42
CA ILE A 350 15.92 1.10 -11.13
C ILE A 350 17.41 0.74 -11.28
N ALA A 351 17.80 -0.05 -12.28
CA ALA A 351 19.21 -0.36 -12.58
C ALA A 351 20.06 0.91 -12.82
N ALA A 352 19.47 1.96 -13.40
CA ALA A 352 20.14 3.24 -13.60
C ALA A 352 20.58 3.91 -12.28
N LYS A 353 20.00 3.49 -11.14
CA LYS A 353 20.32 3.97 -9.78
C LYS A 353 21.19 3.00 -8.97
N ILE A 354 21.78 2.00 -9.62
CA ILE A 354 22.67 1.01 -9.01
C ILE A 354 24.05 1.13 -9.67
N SER A 355 24.79 2.16 -9.30
CA SER A 355 26.15 2.44 -9.74
C SER A 355 26.99 3.02 -8.59
N ALA A 356 28.31 3.11 -8.77
CA ALA A 356 29.21 3.72 -7.79
C ALA A 356 29.22 5.26 -7.85
N ASP A 357 28.68 5.84 -8.93
CA ASP A 357 28.60 7.28 -9.16
C ASP A 357 27.31 7.91 -8.60
N GLU A 358 26.29 7.10 -8.31
CA GLU A 358 25.04 7.54 -7.70
C GLU A 358 25.16 7.62 -6.16
N PRO A 359 24.42 8.53 -5.48
CA PRO A 359 24.53 8.72 -4.04
C PRO A 359 24.26 7.43 -3.23
N ALA A 360 25.09 7.17 -2.22
CA ALA A 360 25.06 5.91 -1.45
C ALA A 360 23.69 5.54 -0.86
N GLU A 361 22.92 6.53 -0.38
CA GLU A 361 21.56 6.31 0.12
C GLU A 361 20.58 5.91 -1.00
N GLU A 362 20.70 6.54 -2.17
CA GLU A 362 19.87 6.26 -3.35
C GLU A 362 20.19 4.87 -3.92
N CYS A 363 21.48 4.51 -4.02
CA CYS A 363 21.96 3.20 -4.46
C CYS A 363 21.57 2.07 -3.48
N ALA A 364 21.73 2.29 -2.17
CA ALA A 364 21.28 1.33 -1.16
C ALA A 364 19.75 1.15 -1.16
N ALA A 365 18.97 2.21 -1.36
CA ALA A 365 17.51 2.14 -1.50
C ALA A 365 17.11 1.40 -2.79
N ALA A 366 17.76 1.67 -3.93
CA ALA A 366 17.55 0.98 -5.20
C ALA A 366 17.80 -0.53 -5.09
N LEU A 367 18.88 -0.93 -4.40
CA LEU A 367 19.19 -2.34 -4.13
C LEU A 367 18.11 -3.03 -3.27
N ARG A 368 17.60 -2.37 -2.23
CA ARG A 368 16.50 -2.89 -1.39
C ARG A 368 15.20 -3.04 -2.20
N ALA A 369 14.83 -2.02 -2.99
CA ALA A 369 13.67 -2.06 -3.88
C ALA A 369 13.77 -3.19 -4.93
N ALA A 370 14.93 -3.33 -5.57
CA ALA A 370 15.18 -4.38 -6.55
C ALA A 370 15.05 -5.78 -5.95
N LYS A 371 15.61 -6.01 -4.76
CA LYS A 371 15.48 -7.28 -4.01
C LYS A 371 14.03 -7.59 -3.66
N HIS A 372 13.34 -6.65 -3.00
CA HIS A 372 11.98 -6.81 -2.49
C HIS A 372 10.96 -7.06 -3.62
N LEU A 373 11.01 -6.25 -4.67
CA LEU A 373 10.11 -6.38 -5.83
C LEU A 373 10.58 -7.45 -6.84
N ARG A 374 11.70 -8.13 -6.57
CA ARG A 374 12.31 -9.18 -7.40
C ARG A 374 12.51 -8.75 -8.85
N LEU A 375 13.13 -7.58 -9.03
CA LEU A 375 13.26 -6.92 -10.33
C LEU A 375 14.46 -7.45 -11.12
N TYR A 376 14.29 -8.60 -11.79
CA TYR A 376 15.37 -9.26 -12.55
C TYR A 376 15.93 -8.43 -13.72
N GLY A 377 15.29 -7.32 -14.10
CA GLY A 377 15.89 -6.32 -15.00
C GLY A 377 17.09 -5.57 -14.41
N ALA A 378 17.20 -5.51 -13.08
CA ALA A 378 18.33 -4.88 -12.39
C ALA A 378 19.57 -5.79 -12.23
N ARG A 379 19.45 -7.08 -12.57
CA ARG A 379 20.45 -8.12 -12.24
C ARG A 379 21.89 -7.78 -12.66
N ASP A 380 22.07 -7.15 -13.81
CA ASP A 380 23.40 -6.83 -14.35
C ASP A 380 24.06 -5.65 -13.61
N ALA A 381 23.27 -4.66 -13.17
CA ALA A 381 23.77 -3.56 -12.34
C ALA A 381 24.08 -4.04 -10.90
N VAL A 382 23.22 -4.92 -10.34
CA VAL A 382 23.48 -5.54 -9.03
C VAL A 382 24.71 -6.46 -9.06
N LEU A 383 25.02 -7.08 -10.19
CA LEU A 383 26.26 -7.84 -10.36
C LEU A 383 27.48 -6.92 -10.55
N ALA A 384 27.34 -5.82 -11.30
CA ALA A 384 28.41 -4.87 -11.55
C ALA A 384 28.83 -4.07 -10.30
N ILE A 385 27.90 -3.79 -9.37
CA ILE A 385 28.18 -3.01 -8.16
C ILE A 385 28.89 -3.83 -7.05
N VAL A 386 28.97 -5.17 -7.16
CA VAL A 386 29.52 -6.05 -6.10
C VAL A 386 30.91 -5.61 -5.60
N PRO A 387 31.91 -5.31 -6.44
CA PRO A 387 33.23 -4.90 -5.96
C PRO A 387 33.20 -3.58 -5.17
N SER A 388 32.40 -2.61 -5.63
CA SER A 388 32.27 -1.31 -4.96
C SER A 388 31.46 -1.40 -3.67
N ALA A 389 30.39 -2.19 -3.65
CA ALA A 389 29.54 -2.40 -2.48
C ALA A 389 30.26 -3.14 -1.34
N LEU A 390 31.34 -3.87 -1.64
CA LEU A 390 32.17 -4.59 -0.68
C LEU A 390 33.55 -3.95 -0.43
N ALA A 391 33.81 -2.76 -0.97
CA ALA A 391 35.03 -2.02 -0.67
C ALA A 391 35.07 -1.60 0.81
N GLU A 392 36.27 -1.53 1.40
CA GLU A 392 36.46 -0.99 2.76
C GLU A 392 36.84 0.50 2.72
N PRO A 393 36.21 1.37 3.54
CA PRO A 393 35.08 1.10 4.43
C PRO A 393 33.76 0.91 3.65
N ALA A 394 32.90 -0.01 4.13
CA ALA A 394 31.66 -0.42 3.46
C ALA A 394 30.75 0.79 3.10
N PRO A 395 30.56 1.13 1.81
CA PRO A 395 29.96 2.41 1.44
C PRO A 395 28.42 2.41 1.43
N LEU A 396 27.76 1.25 1.46
CA LEU A 396 26.31 1.12 1.31
C LEU A 396 25.66 0.56 2.59
N VAL A 397 24.96 1.42 3.33
CA VAL A 397 24.39 1.08 4.65
C VAL A 397 23.37 -0.07 4.54
N GLY A 398 23.65 -1.16 5.25
CA GLY A 398 22.79 -2.36 5.29
C GLY A 398 22.89 -3.26 4.04
N ILE A 399 23.84 -3.00 3.14
CA ILE A 399 24.15 -3.88 2.01
C ILE A 399 25.44 -4.65 2.35
N ASN A 400 25.40 -5.97 2.31
CA ASN A 400 26.55 -6.84 2.56
C ASN A 400 26.60 -7.99 1.53
N ALA A 401 27.65 -8.81 1.59
CA ALA A 401 27.85 -9.93 0.67
C ALA A 401 26.68 -10.93 0.66
N GLU A 402 26.06 -11.20 1.81
CA GLU A 402 24.89 -12.06 1.96
C GLU A 402 23.64 -11.45 1.29
N PHE A 403 23.39 -10.15 1.51
CA PHE A 403 22.29 -9.43 0.87
C PHE A 403 22.40 -9.50 -0.66
N LEU A 404 23.60 -9.28 -1.21
CA LEU A 404 23.87 -9.34 -2.65
C LEU A 404 23.73 -10.77 -3.19
N ALA A 405 24.21 -11.77 -2.46
CA ALA A 405 24.05 -13.18 -2.81
C ALA A 405 22.57 -13.60 -2.84
N GLU A 406 21.75 -13.14 -1.89
CA GLU A 406 20.29 -13.35 -1.92
C GLU A 406 19.60 -12.62 -3.09
N CYS A 407 20.08 -11.43 -3.50
CA CYS A 407 19.54 -10.75 -4.68
C CYS A 407 19.74 -11.62 -5.93
N LEU A 408 21.00 -11.97 -6.18
CA LEU A 408 21.44 -12.64 -7.41
C LEU A 408 21.01 -14.11 -7.46
N GLY A 409 21.04 -14.83 -6.33
CA GLY A 409 20.77 -16.26 -6.24
C GLY A 409 19.33 -16.67 -5.92
N LYS A 410 18.47 -15.72 -5.53
CA LYS A 410 17.11 -16.02 -5.02
C LYS A 410 16.06 -14.99 -5.44
N ALA A 411 16.34 -13.69 -5.35
CA ALA A 411 15.37 -12.67 -5.77
C ALA A 411 15.18 -12.64 -7.29
N PHE A 412 16.27 -12.63 -8.06
CA PHE A 412 16.27 -12.50 -9.52
C PHE A 412 16.17 -13.83 -10.30
N ILE A 413 16.01 -14.96 -9.61
CA ILE A 413 15.88 -16.29 -10.22
C ILE A 413 14.39 -16.64 -10.38
N PHE A 414 13.98 -17.03 -11.59
CA PHE A 414 12.61 -17.30 -11.98
C PHE A 414 12.51 -18.54 -12.89
N THR A 415 11.59 -19.45 -12.57
CA THR A 415 11.28 -20.64 -13.38
C THR A 415 10.38 -20.33 -14.58
N GLU A 416 9.49 -19.35 -14.41
CA GLU A 416 8.43 -18.94 -15.34
C GLU A 416 8.23 -17.41 -15.27
N PRO A 417 7.75 -16.77 -16.36
CA PRO A 417 7.62 -17.32 -17.72
C PRO A 417 8.98 -17.53 -18.39
N GLU A 418 8.98 -18.03 -19.63
CA GLU A 418 10.18 -18.46 -20.34
C GLU A 418 11.22 -17.33 -20.51
N GLU A 419 10.79 -16.08 -20.67
CA GLU A 419 11.69 -14.92 -20.80
C GLU A 419 12.43 -14.61 -19.49
N ALA A 420 11.77 -14.79 -18.34
CA ALA A 420 12.39 -14.66 -17.02
C ALA A 420 13.30 -15.85 -16.70
N ARG A 421 12.95 -17.04 -17.19
CA ARG A 421 13.79 -18.23 -17.13
C ARG A 421 15.09 -18.04 -17.94
N ALA A 422 14.98 -17.54 -19.16
CA ALA A 422 16.14 -17.22 -19.99
C ALA A 422 17.04 -16.13 -19.36
N ALA A 423 16.45 -15.11 -18.74
CA ALA A 423 17.19 -14.11 -17.96
C ALA A 423 17.89 -14.70 -16.72
N SER A 424 17.33 -15.77 -16.12
CA SER A 424 17.92 -16.50 -15.00
C SER A 424 19.09 -17.39 -15.43
N GLU A 425 18.99 -18.09 -16.57
CA GLU A 425 20.11 -18.86 -17.16
C GLU A 425 21.28 -17.94 -17.57
N ASP A 426 20.98 -16.77 -18.15
CA ASP A 426 21.94 -15.69 -18.41
C ASP A 426 22.65 -15.22 -17.12
N LEU A 427 21.90 -15.02 -16.03
CA LEU A 427 22.47 -14.67 -14.73
C LEU A 427 23.38 -15.77 -14.17
N ILE A 428 23.01 -17.04 -14.29
CA ILE A 428 23.84 -18.17 -13.86
C ILE A 428 25.16 -18.22 -14.65
N VAL A 429 25.13 -17.98 -15.97
CA VAL A 429 26.35 -17.89 -16.80
C VAL A 429 27.21 -16.70 -16.39
N LYS A 430 26.61 -15.56 -16.04
CA LYS A 430 27.34 -14.37 -15.55
C LYS A 430 27.99 -14.63 -14.19
N LEU A 431 27.23 -15.13 -13.21
CA LEU A 431 27.74 -15.53 -11.88
C LEU A 431 28.90 -16.54 -11.99
N THR A 432 28.79 -17.52 -12.89
CA THR A 432 29.86 -18.51 -13.13
C THR A 432 31.16 -17.88 -13.62
N LYS A 433 31.10 -16.78 -14.39
CA LYS A 433 32.27 -15.98 -14.79
C LYS A 433 32.77 -15.10 -13.65
N THR A 434 31.87 -14.53 -12.84
CA THR A 434 32.21 -13.69 -11.67
C THR A 434 33.03 -14.45 -10.62
N LEU A 435 32.99 -15.80 -10.60
CA LEU A 435 33.88 -16.62 -9.78
C LEU A 435 35.39 -16.43 -10.08
N ASP A 436 35.76 -15.92 -11.26
CA ASP A 436 37.16 -15.61 -11.58
C ASP A 436 37.71 -14.40 -10.79
N ASP A 437 36.88 -13.41 -10.49
CA ASP A 437 37.26 -12.24 -9.67
C ASP A 437 37.34 -12.61 -8.18
N PRO A 438 38.51 -12.51 -7.51
CA PRO A 438 38.65 -12.79 -6.08
C PRO A 438 37.74 -11.95 -5.17
N VAL A 439 37.38 -10.71 -5.56
CA VAL A 439 36.55 -9.83 -4.73
C VAL A 439 35.08 -10.25 -4.77
N SER A 440 34.54 -10.52 -5.95
CA SER A 440 33.14 -10.90 -6.13
C SER A 440 32.86 -12.40 -5.94
N ARG A 441 33.89 -13.27 -5.99
CA ARG A 441 33.74 -14.74 -5.91
C ARG A 441 32.91 -15.22 -4.70
N PRO A 442 33.06 -14.73 -3.46
CA PRO A 442 32.25 -15.21 -2.34
C PRO A 442 30.75 -14.91 -2.54
N VAL A 443 30.41 -13.76 -3.11
CA VAL A 443 29.02 -13.41 -3.48
C VAL A 443 28.51 -14.32 -4.59
N ALA A 444 29.31 -14.51 -5.65
CA ALA A 444 28.92 -15.35 -6.78
C ALA A 444 28.74 -16.82 -6.40
N ALA A 445 29.63 -17.36 -5.56
CA ALA A 445 29.52 -18.72 -5.04
C ALA A 445 28.28 -18.89 -4.16
N ASN A 446 28.06 -17.99 -3.19
CA ASN A 446 26.87 -18.03 -2.34
C ASN A 446 25.57 -17.86 -3.15
N ALA A 447 25.55 -16.95 -4.13
CA ALA A 447 24.42 -16.77 -5.04
C ALA A 447 24.07 -18.06 -5.79
N LEU A 448 25.06 -18.73 -6.41
CA LEU A 448 24.86 -20.03 -7.05
C LEU A 448 24.38 -21.10 -6.03
N GLY A 449 24.93 -21.07 -4.81
CA GLY A 449 24.55 -21.95 -3.69
C GLY A 449 23.13 -21.73 -3.12
N HIS A 450 22.49 -20.59 -3.43
CA HIS A 450 21.10 -20.28 -3.09
C HIS A 450 20.08 -20.74 -4.14
N ILE A 451 20.51 -21.13 -5.34
CA ILE A 451 19.59 -21.54 -6.42
C ILE A 451 19.02 -22.93 -6.11
N THR A 452 17.77 -22.98 -5.67
CA THR A 452 17.08 -24.22 -5.24
C THR A 452 16.43 -25.01 -6.37
N GLU A 453 16.38 -24.48 -7.59
CA GLU A 453 15.71 -25.08 -8.73
C GLU A 453 16.68 -25.95 -9.56
N PRO A 454 16.42 -27.27 -9.69
CA PRO A 454 17.30 -28.17 -10.43
C PRO A 454 17.26 -27.98 -11.95
N SER A 455 16.15 -27.50 -12.53
CA SER A 455 15.96 -27.51 -13.99
C SER A 455 16.70 -26.41 -14.76
N PHE A 456 17.52 -25.58 -14.09
CA PHE A 456 18.42 -24.63 -14.76
C PHE A 456 19.65 -25.34 -15.32
N LEU A 457 19.77 -25.38 -16.64
CA LEU A 457 20.79 -26.17 -17.33
C LEU A 457 22.21 -25.58 -17.11
N ARG A 458 22.34 -24.26 -17.08
CA ARG A 458 23.66 -23.63 -16.91
C ARG A 458 24.23 -23.83 -15.49
N LEU A 459 23.40 -24.20 -14.51
CA LEU A 459 23.82 -24.44 -13.12
C LEU A 459 24.76 -25.66 -12.99
N ARG A 460 24.60 -26.69 -13.85
CA ARG A 460 25.53 -27.85 -13.85
C ARG A 460 26.92 -27.47 -14.34
N LEU A 461 27.03 -26.53 -15.27
CA LEU A 461 28.32 -26.03 -15.77
C LEU A 461 29.04 -25.17 -14.70
N ALA A 462 28.28 -24.53 -13.80
CA ALA A 462 28.85 -23.82 -12.66
C ALA A 462 29.58 -24.75 -11.67
N LEU A 463 29.14 -26.01 -11.53
CA LEU A 463 29.76 -26.97 -10.61
C LEU A 463 31.21 -27.29 -10.96
N ASP A 464 31.54 -27.40 -12.24
CA ASP A 464 32.92 -27.67 -12.68
C ASP A 464 33.83 -26.49 -12.30
N LYS A 465 33.33 -25.26 -12.40
CA LYS A 465 34.05 -24.03 -12.01
C LYS A 465 34.19 -23.91 -10.49
N LEU A 466 33.13 -24.19 -9.73
CA LEU A 466 33.15 -24.22 -8.26
C LEU A 466 34.10 -25.30 -7.72
N CYS A 467 34.19 -26.45 -8.38
CA CYS A 467 35.15 -27.50 -8.02
C CYS A 467 36.59 -27.15 -8.39
N ALA A 468 36.83 -26.50 -9.53
CA ALA A 468 38.15 -26.00 -9.93
C ALA A 468 38.67 -24.90 -8.99
N LEU A 469 37.76 -24.18 -8.33
CA LEU A 469 38.04 -23.19 -7.28
C LEU A 469 37.78 -23.73 -5.87
N GLY A 470 37.71 -25.05 -5.68
CA GLY A 470 37.26 -25.69 -4.43
C GLY A 470 38.21 -25.54 -3.23
N GLU A 471 39.38 -24.94 -3.41
CA GLU A 471 40.23 -24.47 -2.30
C GLU A 471 39.62 -23.25 -1.58
N ASP A 472 38.74 -22.50 -2.26
CA ASP A 472 37.93 -21.43 -1.68
C ASP A 472 36.73 -22.03 -0.91
N PRO A 473 36.60 -21.76 0.41
CA PRO A 473 35.53 -22.35 1.23
C PRO A 473 34.12 -22.00 0.76
N ALA A 474 33.89 -20.82 0.16
CA ALA A 474 32.58 -20.45 -0.36
C ALA A 474 32.26 -21.24 -1.64
N CYS A 475 33.23 -21.42 -2.53
CA CYS A 475 33.08 -22.25 -3.73
C CYS A 475 32.76 -23.71 -3.38
N PHE A 476 33.47 -24.29 -2.42
CA PHE A 476 33.24 -25.68 -2.01
C PHE A 476 31.93 -25.87 -1.23
N ALA A 477 31.56 -24.92 -0.38
CA ALA A 477 30.24 -24.91 0.28
C ALA A 477 29.09 -24.82 -0.74
N ALA A 478 29.22 -23.94 -1.76
CA ALA A 478 28.24 -23.82 -2.83
C ALA A 478 28.11 -25.10 -3.66
N LEU A 479 29.23 -25.70 -4.08
CA LEU A 479 29.26 -26.99 -4.80
C LEU A 479 28.48 -28.06 -4.03
N ARG A 480 28.76 -28.23 -2.73
CA ARG A 480 28.07 -29.21 -1.89
C ARG A 480 26.61 -28.85 -1.64
N SER A 481 26.27 -27.56 -1.50
CA SER A 481 24.89 -27.08 -1.34
C SER A 481 24.05 -27.46 -2.55
N ILE A 482 24.51 -27.16 -3.78
CA ILE A 482 23.77 -27.43 -5.02
C ILE A 482 23.59 -28.94 -5.21
N VAL A 483 24.65 -29.74 -5.08
CA VAL A 483 24.54 -31.20 -5.30
C VAL A 483 23.67 -31.88 -4.24
N ASN A 484 23.76 -31.46 -2.96
CA ASN A 484 22.96 -32.02 -1.87
C ASN A 484 21.49 -31.58 -1.94
N ARG A 485 21.23 -30.27 -2.01
CA ARG A 485 19.90 -29.66 -1.84
C ARG A 485 19.18 -29.52 -3.17
N THR A 486 19.77 -28.81 -4.13
CA THR A 486 19.15 -28.49 -5.43
C THR A 486 18.97 -29.74 -6.27
N TYR A 487 20.01 -30.56 -6.43
CA TYR A 487 19.96 -31.80 -7.21
C TYR A 487 19.54 -33.03 -6.37
N SER A 488 19.33 -32.89 -5.06
CA SER A 488 18.94 -33.98 -4.14
C SER A 488 19.90 -35.19 -4.09
N ARG A 489 21.16 -35.04 -4.54
CA ARG A 489 22.17 -36.12 -4.63
C ARG A 489 23.03 -36.24 -3.38
N GLN A 490 22.37 -36.57 -2.27
CA GLN A 490 23.06 -36.87 -1.00
C GLN A 490 24.08 -38.00 -1.13
N ASP A 491 23.81 -39.00 -1.97
CA ASP A 491 24.70 -40.12 -2.30
C ASP A 491 26.06 -39.61 -2.79
N VAL A 492 26.04 -38.68 -3.76
CA VAL A 492 27.25 -38.06 -4.33
C VAL A 492 28.00 -37.27 -3.25
N THR A 493 27.30 -36.50 -2.42
CA THR A 493 27.96 -35.73 -1.35
C THR A 493 28.59 -36.59 -0.26
N LYS A 494 28.00 -37.77 0.03
CA LYS A 494 28.51 -38.73 1.01
C LYS A 494 29.69 -39.53 0.46
N ALA A 495 29.65 -39.92 -0.81
CA ALA A 495 30.72 -40.67 -1.47
C ALA A 495 32.01 -39.84 -1.70
N ASN A 496 31.85 -38.56 -2.07
CA ASN A 496 33.00 -37.67 -2.28
C ASN A 496 33.47 -36.99 -0.98
N GLY A 497 32.55 -36.68 -0.05
CA GLY A 497 32.89 -36.05 1.23
C GLY A 497 33.50 -34.65 1.05
N ASP A 498 34.63 -34.42 1.70
CA ASP A 498 35.43 -33.19 1.64
C ASP A 498 36.65 -33.31 0.68
N ASP A 499 36.72 -34.37 -0.13
CA ASP A 499 37.86 -34.70 -0.99
C ASP A 499 37.70 -34.07 -2.38
N LEU A 500 38.37 -32.94 -2.62
CA LEU A 500 38.41 -32.25 -3.93
C LEU A 500 38.87 -33.14 -5.08
N GLY A 501 39.76 -34.10 -4.81
CA GLY A 501 40.27 -35.05 -5.81
C GLY A 501 39.21 -36.07 -6.25
N LYS A 502 38.32 -36.51 -5.34
CA LYS A 502 37.14 -37.31 -5.68
C LYS A 502 36.10 -36.46 -6.43
N TRP A 503 35.78 -35.28 -5.91
CA TRP A 503 34.82 -34.35 -6.53
C TRP A 503 35.18 -34.03 -7.99
N SER A 504 36.44 -33.68 -8.26
CA SER A 504 36.95 -33.41 -9.61
C SER A 504 36.80 -34.62 -10.54
N LYS A 505 37.18 -35.82 -10.08
CA LYS A 505 37.02 -37.08 -10.84
C LYS A 505 35.56 -37.40 -11.14
N TYR A 506 34.66 -37.21 -10.16
CA TYR A 506 33.23 -37.45 -10.32
C TYR A 506 32.63 -36.51 -11.38
N LEU A 507 32.88 -35.20 -11.26
CA LEU A 507 32.36 -34.20 -12.19
C LEU A 507 32.91 -34.38 -13.61
N ALA A 508 34.19 -34.75 -13.75
CA ALA A 508 34.82 -35.05 -15.04
C ALA A 508 34.24 -36.30 -15.73
N ALA A 509 33.81 -37.31 -14.98
CA ALA A 509 33.14 -38.50 -15.51
C ALA A 509 31.66 -38.23 -15.87
N ASP A 510 31.01 -37.32 -15.14
CA ASP A 510 29.60 -36.95 -15.36
C ASP A 510 29.40 -35.98 -16.54
N LEU A 511 30.33 -35.02 -16.71
CA LEU A 511 30.23 -33.91 -17.67
C LEU A 511 30.03 -34.33 -19.13
N PRO A 512 30.63 -35.41 -19.68
CA PRO A 512 30.40 -35.81 -21.07
C PRO A 512 28.94 -36.17 -21.37
N ARG A 513 28.28 -36.87 -20.42
CA ARG A 513 26.85 -37.22 -20.54
C ARG A 513 26.00 -35.97 -20.41
N TYR A 514 26.33 -35.08 -19.45
CA TYR A 514 25.61 -33.82 -19.32
C TYR A 514 25.69 -32.95 -20.59
N LYS A 515 26.88 -32.82 -21.18
CA LYS A 515 27.08 -32.10 -22.45
C LYS A 515 26.30 -32.72 -23.60
N PHE A 516 26.32 -34.05 -23.74
CA PHE A 516 25.53 -34.73 -24.79
C PHE A 516 24.03 -34.41 -24.69
N TYR A 517 23.46 -34.40 -23.48
CA TYR A 517 22.07 -34.01 -23.26
C TYR A 517 21.83 -32.54 -23.64
N LEU A 518 22.70 -31.63 -23.19
CA LEU A 518 22.61 -30.20 -23.48
C LEU A 518 22.70 -29.91 -24.98
N ASP A 519 23.67 -30.51 -25.68
CA ASP A 519 23.87 -30.41 -27.13
C ASP A 519 22.61 -30.89 -27.89
N ALA A 520 21.94 -31.95 -27.39
CA ALA A 520 20.71 -32.49 -27.97
C ALA A 520 19.48 -31.59 -27.71
N VAL A 521 19.40 -30.89 -26.58
CA VAL A 521 18.38 -29.87 -26.31
C VAL A 521 18.60 -28.65 -27.22
N GLU A 522 19.81 -28.09 -27.24
CA GLU A 522 20.16 -26.93 -28.07
C GLU A 522 19.96 -27.25 -29.57
N TRP A 523 20.29 -28.47 -30.02
CA TRP A 523 19.99 -28.92 -31.37
C TRP A 523 18.50 -29.05 -31.64
N HIS A 524 17.73 -29.69 -30.74
CA HIS A 524 16.27 -29.83 -30.91
C HIS A 524 15.62 -28.46 -31.09
N ASP A 525 15.89 -27.53 -30.18
CA ASP A 525 15.19 -26.25 -30.13
C ASP A 525 15.55 -25.33 -31.31
N ALA A 526 16.77 -25.45 -31.85
CA ALA A 526 17.18 -24.80 -33.08
C ALA A 526 16.62 -25.46 -34.37
N ASN A 527 16.31 -26.77 -34.36
CA ASN A 527 15.94 -27.53 -35.56
C ASN A 527 14.46 -27.95 -35.64
N GLN A 528 13.67 -27.77 -34.59
CA GLN A 528 12.25 -28.15 -34.55
C GLN A 528 11.38 -27.53 -35.66
N MET A 529 11.79 -26.36 -36.20
CA MET A 529 11.07 -25.67 -37.28
C MET A 529 11.46 -26.15 -38.69
N PHE A 530 12.63 -26.76 -38.87
CA PHE A 530 13.23 -27.13 -40.17
C PHE A 530 12.97 -28.60 -40.55
N GLN A 531 11.71 -29.02 -40.47
CA GLN A 531 11.28 -30.40 -40.78
C GLN A 531 10.16 -30.45 -41.82
N ARG A 532 10.16 -29.54 -42.80
CA ARG A 532 9.15 -29.46 -43.88
C ARG A 532 9.69 -30.07 -45.17
N VAL A 533 8.78 -30.52 -46.05
CA VAL A 533 9.11 -30.96 -47.42
C VAL A 533 9.94 -29.91 -48.19
N SER A 534 9.65 -28.62 -47.96
CA SER A 534 10.38 -27.47 -48.54
C SER A 534 11.86 -27.40 -48.21
N ASP A 535 12.28 -28.03 -47.11
CA ASP A 535 13.63 -27.83 -46.54
C ASP A 535 14.65 -28.76 -47.23
N GLY A 536 14.15 -29.68 -48.07
CA GLY A 536 14.94 -30.48 -48.99
C GLY A 536 15.53 -31.75 -48.37
N ARG A 537 15.58 -32.81 -49.18
CA ARG A 537 15.99 -34.16 -48.76
C ARG A 537 17.31 -34.18 -47.99
N THR A 538 18.33 -33.43 -48.42
CA THR A 538 19.66 -33.41 -47.79
C THR A 538 19.64 -32.90 -46.35
N ILE A 539 18.74 -31.98 -46.01
CA ILE A 539 18.56 -31.48 -44.64
C ILE A 539 17.76 -32.49 -43.82
N LEU A 540 16.65 -33.02 -44.38
CA LEU A 540 15.81 -34.01 -43.71
C LEU A 540 16.56 -35.33 -43.42
N ASP A 541 17.35 -35.85 -44.34
CA ASP A 541 18.18 -37.05 -44.13
C ASP A 541 19.27 -36.81 -43.05
N ARG A 542 19.86 -35.60 -42.98
CA ARG A 542 20.79 -35.22 -41.90
C ARG A 542 20.09 -35.12 -40.54
N ASN A 543 18.94 -34.48 -40.48
CA ASN A 543 18.14 -34.34 -39.26
C ASN A 543 17.71 -35.71 -38.72
N LYS A 544 17.25 -36.60 -39.62
CA LYS A 544 16.92 -37.99 -39.32
C LYS A 544 18.09 -38.78 -38.74
N GLN A 545 19.32 -38.60 -39.27
CA GLN A 545 20.52 -39.24 -38.72
C GLN A 545 20.88 -38.72 -37.33
N HIS A 546 20.81 -37.40 -37.11
CA HIS A 546 21.09 -36.81 -35.79
C HIS A 546 20.06 -37.26 -34.75
N ILE A 547 18.76 -37.14 -35.05
CA ILE A 547 17.67 -37.58 -34.17
C ILE A 547 17.85 -39.06 -33.82
N ARG A 548 18.09 -39.93 -34.81
CA ARG A 548 18.32 -41.36 -34.57
C ARG A 548 19.44 -41.59 -33.54
N LYS A 549 20.62 -40.98 -33.76
CA LYS A 549 21.76 -41.10 -32.84
C LYS A 549 21.40 -40.67 -31.41
N VAL A 550 20.67 -39.56 -31.26
CA VAL A 550 20.22 -39.09 -29.94
C VAL A 550 19.22 -40.07 -29.32
N THR A 551 18.22 -40.54 -30.06
CA THR A 551 17.24 -41.50 -29.53
C THR A 551 17.87 -42.84 -29.13
N GLU A 552 18.89 -43.31 -29.86
CA GLU A 552 19.61 -44.55 -29.53
C GLU A 552 20.44 -44.41 -28.24
N GLU A 553 21.15 -43.28 -28.05
CA GLU A 553 21.93 -43.00 -26.84
C GLU A 553 21.02 -42.78 -25.61
N LEU A 554 19.93 -42.01 -25.74
CA LEU A 554 19.00 -41.75 -24.63
C LEU A 554 18.21 -43.01 -24.23
N ASN A 555 17.90 -43.92 -25.17
CA ASN A 555 17.36 -45.25 -24.84
C ASN A 555 18.38 -46.07 -24.05
N LEU A 556 19.63 -46.17 -24.53
CA LEU A 556 20.70 -46.91 -23.86
C LEU A 556 20.95 -46.42 -22.41
N TRP A 557 20.75 -45.13 -22.16
CA TRP A 557 20.77 -44.58 -20.80
C TRP A 557 19.60 -45.08 -19.96
N LEU A 558 18.36 -44.98 -20.45
CA LEU A 558 17.14 -45.36 -19.71
C LEU A 558 16.97 -46.88 -19.55
N GLU A 559 17.55 -47.69 -20.44
CA GLU A 559 17.56 -49.15 -20.38
C GLU A 559 18.64 -49.71 -19.42
N SER A 560 19.58 -48.87 -18.97
CA SER A 560 20.63 -49.27 -18.04
C SER A 560 20.08 -49.48 -16.62
N PRO A 561 20.27 -50.66 -15.98
CA PRO A 561 19.74 -50.92 -14.64
C PRO A 561 20.38 -50.03 -13.56
N ASP A 562 21.61 -49.59 -13.77
CA ASP A 562 22.36 -48.70 -12.89
C ASP A 562 22.30 -47.22 -13.35
N PHE A 563 21.20 -46.80 -13.99
CA PHE A 563 21.07 -45.46 -14.56
C PHE A 563 21.05 -44.32 -13.51
N ALA A 564 22.24 -43.88 -13.12
CA ALA A 564 22.44 -42.59 -12.47
C ALA A 564 22.40 -41.46 -13.51
N ALA A 565 21.25 -40.78 -13.62
CA ALA A 565 21.10 -39.57 -14.45
C ALA A 565 22.19 -38.52 -14.12
N PRO A 566 22.64 -37.73 -15.12
CA PRO A 566 23.65 -36.70 -14.90
C PRO A 566 23.21 -35.64 -13.89
N LEU A 567 24.16 -34.98 -13.21
CA LEU A 567 23.82 -33.97 -12.20
C LEU A 567 23.01 -32.81 -12.83
N GLY A 568 21.88 -32.47 -12.21
CA GLY A 568 20.92 -31.48 -12.73
C GLY A 568 19.84 -32.06 -13.64
N LEU A 569 19.85 -33.37 -13.94
CA LEU A 569 18.82 -34.04 -14.73
C LEU A 569 18.16 -35.18 -13.95
N GLY A 570 16.84 -35.30 -14.04
CA GLY A 570 16.10 -36.48 -13.63
C GLY A 570 15.86 -37.45 -14.79
N PRO A 571 15.50 -38.73 -14.51
CA PRO A 571 15.07 -39.66 -15.55
C PRO A 571 13.85 -39.17 -16.35
N LYS A 572 13.03 -38.29 -15.76
CA LYS A 572 11.89 -37.64 -16.44
C LYS A 572 12.33 -36.68 -17.54
N ASP A 573 13.41 -35.95 -17.34
CA ASP A 573 13.91 -34.96 -18.31
C ASP A 573 14.52 -35.67 -19.52
N VAL A 574 15.32 -36.71 -19.27
CA VAL A 574 15.82 -37.64 -20.29
C VAL A 574 14.69 -38.30 -21.07
N SER A 575 13.65 -38.81 -20.38
CA SER A 575 12.44 -39.36 -21.02
C SER A 575 11.66 -38.31 -21.83
N SER A 576 11.61 -37.06 -21.36
CA SER A 576 10.93 -35.95 -22.03
C SER A 576 11.65 -35.55 -23.32
N LEU A 577 12.98 -35.40 -23.29
CA LEU A 577 13.78 -35.13 -24.47
C LEU A 577 13.70 -36.28 -25.48
N LEU A 578 13.77 -37.54 -25.02
CA LEU A 578 13.56 -38.72 -25.85
C LEU A 578 12.19 -38.69 -26.54
N LYS A 579 11.12 -38.32 -25.82
CA LYS A 579 9.76 -38.18 -26.40
C LYS A 579 9.72 -37.06 -27.45
N ARG A 580 10.27 -35.87 -27.16
CA ARG A 580 10.37 -34.75 -28.12
C ARG A 580 11.12 -35.16 -29.39
N MET A 581 12.26 -35.84 -29.24
CA MET A 581 13.08 -36.31 -30.37
C MET A 581 12.39 -37.41 -31.19
N ASN A 582 11.64 -38.31 -30.56
CA ASN A 582 10.83 -39.31 -31.28
C ASN A 582 9.66 -38.66 -32.05
N GLU A 583 8.97 -37.69 -31.44
CA GLU A 583 7.90 -36.93 -32.10
C GLU A 583 8.42 -36.13 -33.29
N LEU A 584 9.57 -35.46 -33.13
CA LEU A 584 10.29 -34.76 -34.19
C LEU A 584 10.72 -35.75 -35.30
N GLY A 585 11.30 -36.88 -34.93
CA GLY A 585 11.74 -37.94 -35.85
C GLY A 585 10.60 -38.45 -36.74
N ARG A 586 9.38 -38.59 -36.20
CA ARG A 586 8.18 -38.92 -36.99
C ARG A 586 7.84 -37.83 -38.01
N LEU A 587 7.94 -36.55 -37.65
CA LEU A 587 7.72 -35.43 -38.57
C LEU A 587 8.77 -35.42 -39.69
N VAL A 588 10.05 -35.64 -39.36
CA VAL A 588 11.12 -35.72 -40.37
C VAL A 588 10.87 -36.86 -41.35
N GLN A 589 10.42 -38.03 -40.88
CA GLN A 589 10.07 -39.16 -41.73
C GLN A 589 8.87 -38.88 -42.66
N GLN A 590 7.84 -38.19 -42.16
CA GLN A 590 6.67 -37.78 -42.95
C GLN A 590 7.08 -36.78 -44.05
N SER A 591 7.86 -35.75 -43.72
CA SER A 591 8.37 -34.78 -44.70
C SER A 591 9.37 -35.40 -45.68
N LEU A 592 10.18 -36.37 -45.25
CA LEU A 592 11.09 -37.09 -46.16
C LEU A 592 10.30 -37.94 -47.17
N ALA A 593 9.22 -38.59 -46.74
CA ALA A 593 8.34 -39.34 -47.64
C ALA A 593 7.60 -38.41 -48.63
N GLY A 594 7.13 -37.24 -48.16
CA GLY A 594 6.55 -36.20 -49.03
C GLY A 594 7.56 -35.53 -49.98
N ALA A 595 8.86 -35.58 -49.67
CA ALA A 595 9.94 -35.10 -50.54
C ALA A 595 10.47 -36.15 -51.54
N LEU A 596 9.77 -37.29 -51.65
CA LEU A 596 10.03 -38.37 -52.62
C LEU A 596 8.84 -38.58 -53.60
N GLN A 597 7.85 -37.69 -53.54
CA GLN A 597 6.68 -37.61 -54.43
C GLN A 597 6.79 -36.37 -55.34
#